data_AF-A0A8R1HSA6-F1
#
_entry.id   AF-A0A8R1HSA6-F1
#
_cell.length_a   1.000
_cell.length_b   1.000
_cell.length_c   1.000
_cell.angle_alpha   90.00
_cell.angle_beta   90.00
_cell.angle_gamma   90.00
#
_symmetry.space_group_name_H-M   'P 1'
#
loop_
_entity.id
_entity.type
_entity.pdbx_description
1 polymer ?
#
loop_
_entity_poly.entity_id
_entity_poly.type
_entity_poly.pdbx_seq_one_letter_code
_entity_poly.pdbx_strand_id
1 'polypeptide(L)'
;MPCVEGMLSLKLTLWQDLLKGINSVFHGQVRVDVDDHWKSGPAKWFYLRSKANEDGDSSEEGGDIGEATVRATFQIDHILRMQVYKPLLDLLFLSGDVTPLTASLVAVIEALPKVELGPVSRSLVELMAQSERIRPVLNSLYVNSILKCQDENTLFRGQSLSGKMLFEILTTFGKMYLITTLKPVVDKIYKERKNCEVDPTRVLIGTSLEKNKSNLLMYFQMIYERVTTSSTNCPHIIKQLLFDLRNVVGTHSSRPGVQRLAVSSFVIMRFFAAAILNPKAFEVRKDQPDLRVSRTLLLLSKLLQRLSNCSVSEGPLSSKEPWLNGVFETVTSETHKNTMASFLDNISLVGDNDEPQRCTVFKFGNLQQVDRSRLAWKKVLHYKKRYVQLTENELIWQKDVQCPPKGTILLANVRSVTVDNKNIITIVSESSQAQFEAPGGVEANDWLNAIERQRNRVVHGFEEDAGELFFFDAERHVDKIHNLLYKYRDTMIEWKNQLQSNVDLDEKTAPELLKASYVAEEERQFHKESLIATLCTTIDVTDAIQLAHEEYEKENQVSIANEL
;
A
#
# COMPACT_ATOMS: atom_id res chain seq x y z
N MET A 1 -1.56 17.37 38.88
CA MET A 1 -2.33 18.62 38.72
C MET A 1 -3.37 18.41 37.63
N PRO A 2 -4.66 18.69 37.90
CA PRO A 2 -5.69 18.63 36.88
C PRO A 2 -5.45 19.70 35.81
N CYS A 3 -5.81 19.37 34.57
CA CYS A 3 -5.66 20.28 33.43
C CYS A 3 -6.62 21.46 33.60
N VAL A 4 -6.14 22.68 33.37
CA VAL A 4 -7.03 23.81 33.08
C VAL A 4 -7.72 23.49 31.75
N GLU A 5 -9.03 23.71 31.66
CA GLU A 5 -9.79 23.56 30.41
C GLU A 5 -9.10 24.35 29.28
N GLY A 6 -8.82 23.68 28.15
CA GLY A 6 -8.21 24.30 26.97
C GLY A 6 -6.73 23.98 26.71
N MET A 7 -5.99 23.37 27.65
CA MET A 7 -4.57 23.08 27.44
C MET A 7 -4.33 21.75 26.71
N LEU A 8 -3.69 21.78 25.55
CA LEU A 8 -3.26 20.59 24.81
C LEU A 8 -2.15 19.89 25.62
N SER A 9 -2.28 18.60 25.91
CA SER A 9 -1.22 17.84 26.59
C SER A 9 -0.99 16.48 25.92
N LEU A 10 0.28 16.16 25.68
CA LEU A 10 0.74 14.88 25.15
C LEU A 10 1.00 13.92 26.31
N LYS A 11 0.24 12.83 26.36
CA LYS A 11 0.46 11.74 27.31
C LYS A 11 1.11 10.56 26.59
N LEU A 12 2.36 10.25 26.93
CA LEU A 12 3.09 9.09 26.46
C LEU A 12 3.11 8.02 27.56
N THR A 13 2.76 6.78 27.23
CA THR A 13 2.80 5.66 28.17
C THR A 13 3.66 4.53 27.61
N LEU A 14 4.60 4.03 28.40
CA LEU A 14 5.45 2.90 28.02
C LEU A 14 4.88 1.60 28.56
N TRP A 15 4.67 0.65 27.66
CA TRP A 15 4.18 -0.69 27.97
C TRP A 15 5.13 -1.72 27.36
N GLN A 16 5.39 -2.79 28.10
CA GLN A 16 6.09 -3.97 27.60
C GLN A 16 5.08 -5.12 27.46
N ASP A 17 4.93 -5.61 26.24
CA ASP A 17 4.13 -6.80 25.98
C ASP A 17 4.90 -8.05 26.40
N LEU A 18 4.34 -8.82 27.32
CA LEU A 18 4.80 -10.16 27.65
C LEU A 18 4.01 -11.20 26.82
N LEU A 19 4.69 -12.27 26.43
CA LEU A 19 4.22 -13.46 25.70
C LEU A 19 2.76 -13.42 25.19
N LYS A 20 2.60 -13.34 23.85
CA LYS A 20 1.33 -13.52 23.13
C LYS A 20 0.22 -12.52 23.50
N GLY A 21 0.54 -11.32 23.99
CA GLY A 21 -0.42 -10.22 24.14
C GLY A 21 -1.48 -10.44 25.21
N ILE A 22 -1.24 -11.37 26.14
CA ILE A 22 -2.19 -11.69 27.23
C ILE A 22 -1.92 -10.81 28.46
N ASN A 23 -0.66 -10.39 28.66
CA ASN A 23 -0.25 -9.51 29.76
C ASN A 23 0.69 -8.41 29.23
N SER A 24 0.40 -7.15 29.54
CA SER A 24 1.30 -6.02 29.34
C SER A 24 1.74 -5.45 30.69
N VAL A 25 3.03 -5.15 30.83
CA VAL A 25 3.60 -4.50 32.02
C VAL A 25 3.74 -3.02 31.73
N PHE A 26 3.11 -2.19 32.55
CA PHE A 26 3.25 -0.73 32.48
C PHE A 26 4.57 -0.31 33.13
N HIS A 27 5.41 0.40 32.38
CA HIS A 27 6.71 0.89 32.86
C HIS A 27 6.69 2.35 33.29
N GLY A 28 5.70 3.12 32.84
CA GLY A 28 5.52 4.50 33.29
C GLY A 28 4.86 5.39 32.24
N GLN A 29 4.58 6.63 32.62
CA GLN A 29 4.02 7.65 31.76
C GLN A 29 4.77 8.96 31.84
N VAL A 30 4.83 9.67 30.72
CA VAL A 30 5.27 11.06 30.62
C VAL A 30 4.07 11.88 30.18
N ARG A 31 3.85 13.01 30.84
CA ARG A 31 2.91 14.04 30.39
C ARG A 31 3.71 15.26 30.00
N VAL A 32 3.50 15.76 28.79
CA VAL A 32 4.10 16.98 28.28
C VAL A 32 2.98 17.92 27.91
N ASP A 33 2.91 19.06 28.59
CA ASP A 33 1.97 20.11 28.25
C ASP A 33 2.51 20.81 26.99
N VAL A 34 1.65 20.96 25.98
CA VAL A 34 1.97 21.54 24.69
C VAL A 34 1.38 22.94 24.68
N ASP A 35 2.25 23.93 24.85
CA ASP A 35 1.95 25.35 24.82
C ASP A 35 2.64 26.02 23.62
N ASP A 36 2.46 27.33 23.47
CA ASP A 36 3.07 28.11 22.38
C ASP A 36 4.61 28.13 22.40
N HIS A 37 5.22 27.64 23.49
CA HIS A 37 6.68 27.50 23.63
C HIS A 37 7.20 26.16 23.09
N TRP A 38 6.34 25.26 22.62
CA TRP A 38 6.71 24.00 21.98
C TRP A 38 7.16 24.22 20.51
N LYS A 39 8.23 25.00 20.35
CA LYS A 39 8.87 25.31 19.05
C LYS A 39 10.01 24.33 18.74
N SER A 40 10.47 24.33 17.48
CA SER A 40 11.67 23.59 17.07
C SER A 40 12.86 23.96 17.97
N GLY A 41 13.43 22.98 18.66
CA GLY A 41 14.43 23.19 19.71
C GLY A 41 15.18 21.91 20.08
N PRO A 42 16.17 21.99 20.99
CA PRO A 42 16.93 20.82 21.42
C PRO A 42 16.03 19.77 22.09
N ALA A 43 16.44 18.50 22.00
CA ALA A 43 15.70 17.39 22.61
C ALA A 43 15.49 17.61 24.11
N LYS A 44 14.24 17.46 24.57
CA LYS A 44 13.86 17.53 25.98
C LYS A 44 13.81 16.12 26.56
N TRP A 45 14.34 15.93 27.78
CA TRP A 45 14.38 14.64 28.48
C TRP A 45 13.32 14.59 29.56
N PHE A 46 12.63 13.44 29.68
CA PHE A 46 11.55 13.25 30.65
C PHE A 46 11.70 11.92 31.38
N TYR A 47 11.48 11.94 32.70
CA TYR A 47 11.43 10.72 33.52
C TYR A 47 10.05 10.08 33.46
N LEU A 48 10.02 8.75 33.30
CA LEU A 48 8.80 7.95 33.39
C LEU A 48 8.24 8.00 34.82
N ARG A 49 6.98 8.40 34.97
CA ARG A 49 6.28 8.45 36.26
C ARG A 49 5.35 7.24 36.42
N SER A 50 5.22 6.72 37.64
CA SER A 50 4.23 5.69 37.99
C SER A 50 2.79 6.22 37.87
N LYS A 51 1.82 5.32 37.67
CA LYS A 51 0.37 5.65 37.63
C LYS A 51 -0.15 6.22 38.96
N ALA A 52 0.51 5.94 40.08
CA ALA A 52 0.07 6.35 41.41
C ALA A 52 0.34 7.85 41.73
N ASN A 53 1.24 8.51 40.99
CA ASN A 53 1.66 9.89 41.30
C ASN A 53 0.67 10.98 40.88
N GLU A 54 -0.59 10.65 40.55
CA GLU A 54 -1.66 11.65 40.42
C GLU A 54 -2.24 12.04 41.80
N ASP A 55 -2.17 11.14 42.79
CA ASP A 55 -2.64 11.36 44.16
C ASP A 55 -1.50 11.22 45.17
N GLY A 56 -0.56 12.17 45.16
CA GLY A 56 0.17 12.64 46.35
C GLY A 56 0.90 11.68 47.30
N ASP A 57 1.06 10.38 47.03
CA ASP A 57 1.70 9.45 47.97
C ASP A 57 3.06 8.96 47.48
N SER A 58 4.05 9.09 48.37
CA SER A 58 5.46 8.84 48.10
C SER A 58 5.87 7.40 48.41
N SER A 59 6.92 6.97 47.70
CA SER A 59 7.84 5.87 48.01
C SER A 59 7.40 4.44 47.67
N GLU A 60 8.00 3.91 46.60
CA GLU A 60 8.84 2.72 46.65
C GLU A 60 9.90 2.87 45.54
N GLU A 61 11.18 2.97 45.92
CA GLU A 61 12.31 2.98 44.98
C GLU A 61 12.42 1.59 44.34
N GLY A 62 11.68 1.38 43.25
CA GLY A 62 11.94 0.28 42.33
C GLY A 62 13.32 0.47 41.72
N GLY A 63 14.22 -0.49 41.94
CA GLY A 63 15.59 -0.46 41.43
C GLY A 63 15.67 -0.17 39.93
N ASP A 64 16.76 0.49 39.53
CA ASP A 64 17.00 0.93 38.16
C ASP A 64 16.86 -0.23 37.15
N ILE A 65 15.82 -0.15 36.30
CA ILE A 65 15.48 -1.18 35.30
C ILE A 65 16.22 -0.90 33.97
N GLY A 66 17.01 0.18 33.91
CA GLY A 66 17.74 0.66 32.73
C GLY A 66 17.15 1.92 32.11
N GLU A 67 17.85 2.48 31.12
CA GLU A 67 17.48 3.73 30.44
C GLU A 67 16.81 3.45 29.08
N ALA A 68 15.68 4.11 28.81
CA ALA A 68 14.99 4.06 27.53
C ALA A 68 14.86 5.47 26.95
N THR A 69 15.50 5.73 25.81
CA THR A 69 15.41 7.01 25.10
C THR A 69 14.28 6.97 24.09
N VAL A 70 13.30 7.87 24.22
CA VAL A 70 12.22 8.05 23.25
C VAL A 70 12.37 9.42 22.60
N ARG A 71 12.49 9.46 21.27
CA ARG A 71 12.40 10.69 20.48
C ARG A 71 10.98 10.80 19.93
N ALA A 72 10.26 11.83 20.34
CA ALA A 72 8.95 12.16 19.80
C ALA A 72 9.05 13.47 19.00
N THR A 73 8.44 13.50 17.82
CA THR A 73 8.27 14.71 17.00
C THR A 73 6.77 14.96 16.89
N PHE A 74 6.35 16.19 17.12
CA PHE A 74 4.98 16.64 16.90
C PHE A 74 5.00 17.63 15.73
N GLN A 75 4.15 17.41 14.75
CA GLN A 75 3.98 18.27 13.58
C GLN A 75 2.48 18.49 13.41
N ILE A 76 2.09 19.76 13.27
CA ILE A 76 0.72 20.16 12.93
C ILE A 76 0.73 20.44 11.43
N ASP A 77 -0.04 19.66 10.67
CA ASP A 77 -0.30 19.92 9.25
C ASP A 77 -1.69 20.53 9.14
N HIS A 78 -1.80 21.70 8.49
CA HIS A 78 -3.08 22.34 8.20
C HIS A 78 -3.54 21.96 6.79
N ILE A 79 -4.54 21.10 6.72
CA ILE A 79 -5.12 20.65 5.46
C ILE A 79 -6.36 21.50 5.18
N LEU A 80 -6.38 22.18 4.03
CA LEU A 80 -7.50 23.01 3.63
C LEU A 80 -8.70 22.15 3.22
N ARG A 81 -9.85 22.79 3.01
CA ARG A 81 -11.05 22.07 2.54
C ARG A 81 -10.89 21.67 1.07
N MET A 82 -11.56 20.58 0.68
CA MET A 82 -11.50 20.05 -0.69
C MET A 82 -11.83 21.09 -1.76
N GLN A 83 -12.68 22.08 -1.50
CA GLN A 83 -13.00 23.13 -2.48
C GLN A 83 -11.75 23.89 -2.97
N VAL A 84 -10.72 24.04 -2.12
CA VAL A 84 -9.45 24.67 -2.49
C VAL A 84 -8.63 23.74 -3.38
N TYR A 85 -8.62 22.45 -3.08
CA TYR A 85 -7.84 21.44 -3.81
C TYR A 85 -8.53 20.92 -5.08
N LYS A 86 -9.83 21.17 -5.24
CA LYS A 86 -10.66 20.66 -6.35
C LYS A 86 -10.07 20.92 -7.74
N PRO A 87 -9.54 22.13 -8.07
CA PRO A 87 -8.93 22.35 -9.38
C PRO A 87 -7.73 21.43 -9.65
N LEU A 88 -6.92 21.12 -8.63
CA LEU A 88 -5.80 20.19 -8.78
C LEU A 88 -6.29 18.75 -8.94
N LEU A 89 -7.31 18.36 -8.17
CA LEU A 89 -7.92 17.03 -8.30
C LEU A 89 -8.51 16.81 -9.69
N ASP A 90 -9.25 17.79 -10.21
CA ASP A 90 -9.85 17.75 -11.54
C ASP A 90 -8.75 17.65 -12.62
N LEU A 91 -7.65 18.39 -12.50
CA LEU A 91 -6.50 18.31 -13.41
C LEU A 91 -5.81 16.94 -13.38
N LEU A 92 -5.71 16.32 -12.20
CA LEU A 92 -5.20 14.95 -12.05
C LEU A 92 -6.12 13.93 -12.74
N PHE A 93 -7.44 14.07 -12.62
CA PHE A 93 -8.40 13.17 -13.27
C PHE A 93 -8.43 13.35 -14.79
N LEU A 94 -8.32 14.58 -15.29
CA LEU A 94 -8.23 14.88 -16.71
C LEU A 94 -6.93 14.37 -17.35
N SER A 95 -5.94 13.96 -16.55
CA SER A 95 -4.67 13.46 -17.08
C SER A 95 -4.83 12.29 -18.03
N GLY A 96 -5.88 11.46 -17.88
CA GLY A 96 -6.17 10.35 -18.80
C GLY A 96 -6.70 10.77 -20.17
N ASP A 97 -7.24 11.98 -20.27
CA ASP A 97 -7.90 12.52 -21.46
C ASP A 97 -6.99 13.49 -22.25
N VAL A 98 -5.86 13.91 -21.66
CA VAL A 98 -4.88 14.76 -22.33
C VAL A 98 -4.24 14.01 -23.50
N THR A 99 -4.26 14.63 -24.68
CA THR A 99 -3.60 14.12 -25.88
C THR A 99 -2.49 15.08 -26.33
N PRO A 100 -1.29 14.56 -26.66
CA PRO A 100 -0.80 13.22 -26.30
C PRO A 100 -0.64 13.09 -24.79
N LEU A 101 -0.82 11.90 -24.22
CA LEU A 101 -0.74 11.71 -22.76
C LEU A 101 0.61 12.13 -22.18
N THR A 102 1.68 12.04 -22.96
CA THR A 102 2.99 12.52 -22.51
C THR A 102 3.00 14.00 -22.17
N ALA A 103 1.98 14.77 -22.55
CA ALA A 103 1.75 16.15 -22.12
C ALA A 103 0.89 16.30 -20.83
N SER A 104 0.42 15.21 -20.21
CA SER A 104 -0.44 15.22 -19.01
C SER A 104 0.31 15.58 -17.72
N LEU A 105 -0.42 15.95 -16.67
CA LEU A 105 0.15 16.26 -15.35
C LEU A 105 0.90 15.06 -14.75
N VAL A 106 0.36 13.84 -14.88
CA VAL A 106 1.06 12.63 -14.38
C VAL A 106 2.39 12.39 -15.10
N ALA A 107 2.50 12.75 -16.39
CA ALA A 107 3.76 12.68 -17.14
C ALA A 107 4.75 13.77 -16.70
N VAL A 108 4.27 14.98 -16.40
CA VAL A 108 5.07 16.06 -15.80
C VAL A 108 5.65 15.60 -14.46
N ILE A 109 4.81 15.06 -13.58
CA ILE A 109 5.21 14.51 -12.27
C ILE A 109 6.29 13.44 -12.42
N GLU A 110 6.13 12.50 -13.37
CA GLU A 110 7.12 11.44 -13.61
C GLU A 110 8.46 12.00 -14.11
N ALA A 111 8.46 13.13 -14.83
CA ALA A 111 9.66 13.75 -15.37
C ALA A 111 10.40 14.65 -14.35
N LEU A 112 9.79 14.98 -13.20
CA LEU A 112 10.40 15.86 -12.20
C LEU A 112 11.72 15.28 -11.67
N PRO A 113 12.77 16.10 -11.52
CA PRO A 113 14.09 15.62 -11.12
C PRO A 113 14.11 15.14 -9.67
N LYS A 114 14.63 13.93 -9.44
CA LYS A 114 14.80 13.32 -8.10
C LYS A 114 13.48 13.14 -7.32
N VAL A 115 12.34 13.06 -8.02
CA VAL A 115 11.05 12.78 -7.38
C VAL A 115 11.03 11.36 -6.82
N GLU A 116 10.51 11.20 -5.61
CA GLU A 116 10.20 9.88 -5.06
C GLU A 116 8.83 9.43 -5.57
N LEU A 117 8.81 8.59 -6.61
CA LEU A 117 7.56 8.15 -7.24
C LEU A 117 6.67 7.29 -6.33
N GLY A 118 7.19 6.72 -5.24
CA GLY A 118 6.43 5.83 -4.33
C GLY A 118 5.33 6.55 -3.53
N PRO A 119 5.66 7.61 -2.75
CA PRO A 119 4.65 8.42 -2.07
C PRO A 119 3.60 9.02 -3.03
N VAL A 120 4.03 9.42 -4.23
CA VAL A 120 3.15 10.00 -5.25
C VAL A 120 2.23 8.94 -5.83
N SER A 121 2.76 7.76 -6.19
CA SER A 121 1.94 6.65 -6.68
C SER A 121 0.89 6.22 -5.66
N ARG A 122 1.24 6.22 -4.36
CA ARG A 122 0.27 5.96 -3.30
C ARG A 122 -0.86 6.98 -3.29
N SER A 123 -0.53 8.26 -3.37
CA SER A 123 -1.56 9.30 -3.36
C SER A 123 -2.45 9.24 -4.60
N LEU A 124 -1.88 9.02 -5.78
CA LEU A 124 -2.65 8.84 -7.02
C LEU A 124 -3.56 7.60 -6.97
N VAL A 125 -3.07 6.47 -6.46
CA VAL A 125 -3.86 5.24 -6.34
C VAL A 125 -4.98 5.40 -5.32
N GLU A 126 -4.71 6.00 -4.16
CA GLU A 126 -5.76 6.26 -3.16
C GLU A 126 -6.83 7.22 -3.70
N LEU A 127 -6.45 8.23 -4.49
CA LEU A 127 -7.41 9.16 -5.12
C LEU A 127 -8.20 8.54 -6.27
N MET A 128 -7.56 7.72 -7.12
CA MET A 128 -8.15 7.29 -8.39
C MET A 128 -8.70 5.86 -8.38
N ALA A 129 -8.23 4.96 -7.52
CA ALA A 129 -8.55 3.52 -7.64
C ALA A 129 -10.03 3.15 -7.42
N GLN A 130 -10.77 4.06 -6.79
CA GLN A 130 -12.22 3.94 -6.62
C GLN A 130 -12.99 4.82 -7.60
N SER A 131 -12.32 5.34 -8.62
CA SER A 131 -12.95 6.04 -9.75
C SER A 131 -12.68 5.24 -11.02
N GLU A 132 -13.54 5.36 -12.02
CA GLU A 132 -13.27 4.79 -13.36
C GLU A 132 -12.07 5.49 -14.06
N ARG A 133 -11.56 6.60 -13.49
CA ARG A 133 -10.46 7.39 -14.06
C ARG A 133 -9.08 6.74 -13.93
N ILE A 134 -8.90 5.74 -13.05
CA ILE A 134 -7.59 5.08 -12.91
C ILE A 134 -7.19 4.29 -14.15
N ARG A 135 -8.16 3.68 -14.86
CA ARG A 135 -7.89 2.84 -16.04
C ARG A 135 -7.34 3.69 -17.20
N PRO A 136 -8.00 4.78 -17.65
CA PRO A 136 -7.43 5.66 -18.67
C PRO A 136 -6.03 6.17 -18.34
N VAL A 137 -5.81 6.64 -17.10
CA VAL A 137 -4.51 7.15 -16.66
C VAL A 137 -3.43 6.08 -16.75
N LEU A 138 -3.69 4.88 -16.20
CA LEU A 138 -2.71 3.79 -16.23
C LEU A 138 -2.44 3.27 -17.64
N ASN A 139 -3.47 3.10 -18.46
CA ASN A 139 -3.33 2.62 -19.84
C ASN A 139 -2.38 3.50 -20.63
N SER A 140 -2.59 4.80 -20.50
CA SER A 140 -1.76 5.75 -21.19
C SER A 140 -0.34 5.78 -20.60
N LEU A 141 -0.16 5.68 -19.27
CA LEU A 141 1.17 5.56 -18.67
C LEU A 141 1.90 4.26 -19.10
N TYR A 142 1.16 3.17 -19.38
CA TYR A 142 1.73 1.96 -19.97
C TYR A 142 2.24 2.23 -21.39
N VAL A 143 1.46 2.92 -22.23
CA VAL A 143 1.91 3.35 -23.58
C VAL A 143 3.20 4.15 -23.49
N ASN A 144 3.24 5.17 -22.63
CA ASN A 144 4.44 5.98 -22.39
C ASN A 144 5.66 5.13 -21.99
N SER A 145 5.44 4.14 -21.12
CA SER A 145 6.50 3.24 -20.66
C SER A 145 7.00 2.30 -21.77
N ILE A 146 6.12 1.88 -22.68
CA ILE A 146 6.47 1.03 -23.82
C ILE A 146 7.25 1.84 -24.86
N LEU A 147 6.78 3.04 -25.22
CA LEU A 147 7.44 3.91 -26.21
C LEU A 147 8.86 4.34 -25.79
N LYS A 148 9.08 4.50 -24.48
CA LYS A 148 10.42 4.81 -23.93
C LYS A 148 11.32 3.58 -23.78
N CYS A 149 10.80 2.37 -23.95
CA CYS A 149 11.55 1.14 -23.73
C CYS A 149 12.36 0.76 -24.97
N GLN A 150 13.68 0.68 -24.83
CA GLN A 150 14.58 0.28 -25.93
C GLN A 150 14.65 -1.24 -26.14
N ASP A 151 14.52 -2.02 -25.06
CA ASP A 151 14.55 -3.49 -25.10
C ASP A 151 13.32 -4.04 -24.38
N GLU A 152 12.42 -4.65 -25.14
CA GLU A 152 11.19 -5.26 -24.63
C GLU A 152 11.45 -6.34 -23.58
N ASN A 153 12.64 -6.98 -23.53
CA ASN A 153 12.98 -7.89 -22.44
C ASN A 153 13.09 -7.19 -21.09
N THR A 154 13.33 -5.89 -21.09
CA THR A 154 13.44 -5.03 -19.90
C THR A 154 12.16 -4.23 -19.64
N LEU A 155 11.10 -4.45 -20.42
CA LEU A 155 9.84 -3.75 -20.29
C LEU A 155 9.29 -3.89 -18.86
N PHE A 156 8.92 -2.74 -18.28
CA PHE A 156 8.52 -2.64 -16.87
C PHE A 156 9.51 -3.27 -15.89
N ARG A 157 10.83 -3.28 -16.15
CA ARG A 157 11.86 -3.58 -15.11
C ARG A 157 12.39 -2.33 -14.43
N GLY A 158 12.26 -1.17 -15.07
CA GLY A 158 12.62 0.14 -14.51
C GLY A 158 11.69 0.63 -13.40
N GLN A 159 12.02 1.79 -12.84
CA GLN A 159 11.19 2.54 -11.91
C GLN A 159 10.39 3.58 -12.71
N SER A 160 9.22 3.21 -13.23
CA SER A 160 8.27 4.12 -13.86
C SER A 160 7.09 4.41 -12.93
N LEU A 161 6.39 5.52 -13.16
CA LEU A 161 5.17 5.87 -12.43
C LEU A 161 4.09 4.81 -12.64
N SER A 162 3.88 4.34 -13.88
CA SER A 162 2.99 3.21 -14.20
C SER A 162 3.28 1.98 -13.34
N GLY A 163 4.56 1.61 -13.21
CA GLY A 163 4.97 0.43 -12.47
C GLY A 163 4.82 0.60 -10.97
N LYS A 164 5.04 1.81 -10.45
CA LYS A 164 4.81 2.15 -9.04
C LYS A 164 3.33 2.14 -8.69
N MET A 165 2.48 2.73 -9.53
CA MET A 165 1.03 2.75 -9.33
C MET A 165 0.45 1.34 -9.37
N LEU A 166 0.79 0.52 -10.37
CA LEU A 166 0.32 -0.86 -10.43
C LEU A 166 0.82 -1.69 -9.24
N PHE A 167 2.05 -1.46 -8.77
CA PHE A 167 2.56 -2.09 -7.55
C PHE A 167 1.77 -1.68 -6.30
N GLU A 168 1.43 -0.39 -6.16
CA GLU A 168 0.60 0.08 -5.04
C GLU A 168 -0.79 -0.54 -5.09
N ILE A 169 -1.41 -0.67 -6.27
CA ILE A 169 -2.70 -1.36 -6.43
C ILE A 169 -2.59 -2.83 -6.00
N LEU A 170 -1.56 -3.53 -6.45
CA LEU A 170 -1.32 -4.93 -6.06
C LEU A 170 -1.15 -5.08 -4.55
N THR A 171 -0.43 -4.17 -3.91
CA THR A 171 -0.20 -4.23 -2.47
C THR A 171 -1.39 -3.75 -1.64
N THR A 172 -2.16 -2.78 -2.12
CA THR A 172 -3.34 -2.23 -1.46
C THR A 172 -4.53 -3.18 -1.55
N PHE A 173 -4.90 -3.60 -2.77
CA PHE A 173 -6.06 -4.45 -3.01
C PHE A 173 -5.72 -5.94 -2.96
N GLY A 174 -4.47 -6.31 -3.24
CA GLY A 174 -4.04 -7.71 -3.30
C GLY A 174 -3.52 -8.26 -1.96
N LYS A 175 -3.39 -7.46 -0.90
CA LYS A 175 -2.89 -7.91 0.41
C LYS A 175 -3.57 -9.19 0.89
N MET A 176 -4.90 -9.25 0.77
CA MET A 176 -5.71 -10.39 1.17
C MET A 176 -5.47 -11.63 0.33
N TYR A 177 -5.39 -11.42 -0.98
CA TYR A 177 -5.06 -12.46 -1.94
C TYR A 177 -3.68 -13.05 -1.65
N LEU A 178 -2.70 -12.20 -1.35
CA LEU A 178 -1.34 -12.59 -1.02
C LEU A 178 -1.26 -13.42 0.28
N ILE A 179 -1.90 -12.93 1.36
CA ILE A 179 -1.91 -13.61 2.66
C ILE A 179 -2.58 -14.97 2.51
N THR A 180 -3.74 -15.05 1.88
CA THR A 180 -4.50 -16.31 1.71
C THR A 180 -3.71 -17.33 0.91
N THR A 181 -2.97 -16.88 -0.11
CA THR A 181 -2.18 -17.75 -0.98
C THR A 181 -0.91 -18.24 -0.31
N LEU A 182 -0.11 -17.35 0.28
CA LEU A 182 1.25 -17.66 0.75
C LEU A 182 1.35 -18.06 2.22
N LYS A 183 0.52 -17.47 3.10
CA LYS A 183 0.67 -17.62 4.56
C LYS A 183 0.70 -19.07 5.04
N PRO A 184 -0.14 -20.00 4.55
CA PRO A 184 -0.11 -21.39 5.02
C PRO A 184 1.26 -22.07 4.81
N VAL A 185 1.91 -21.80 3.67
CA VAL A 185 3.21 -22.40 3.34
C VAL A 185 4.32 -21.68 4.11
N VAL A 186 4.27 -20.35 4.18
CA VAL A 186 5.25 -19.55 4.94
C VAL A 186 5.22 -19.92 6.43
N ASP A 187 4.04 -20.03 7.05
CA ASP A 187 3.91 -20.44 8.45
C ASP A 187 4.49 -21.84 8.70
N LYS A 188 4.34 -22.77 7.75
CA LYS A 188 4.96 -24.10 7.81
C LYS A 188 6.48 -24.03 7.77
N ILE A 189 7.06 -23.19 6.90
CA ILE A 189 8.52 -23.00 6.81
C ILE A 189 9.07 -22.45 8.14
N TYR A 190 8.41 -21.47 8.74
CA TYR A 190 8.79 -20.89 10.03
C TYR A 190 8.72 -21.91 11.18
N LYS A 191 7.77 -22.83 11.12
CA LYS A 191 7.60 -23.90 12.12
C LYS A 191 8.63 -25.02 11.97
N GLU A 192 8.84 -25.50 10.75
CA GLU A 192 9.66 -26.68 10.49
C GLU A 192 11.15 -26.38 10.40
N ARG A 193 11.54 -25.20 9.92
CA ARG A 193 12.94 -24.73 9.85
C ARG A 193 13.92 -25.74 9.23
N LYS A 194 13.45 -26.50 8.22
CA LYS A 194 14.29 -27.45 7.48
C LYS A 194 15.42 -26.73 6.76
N ASN A 195 16.57 -27.37 6.67
CA ASN A 195 17.68 -26.84 5.87
C ASN A 195 17.38 -27.06 4.38
N CYS A 196 17.49 -25.99 3.60
CA CYS A 196 17.27 -25.95 2.15
C CYS A 196 18.50 -25.42 1.40
N GLU A 197 19.66 -25.32 2.06
CA GLU A 197 20.90 -24.88 1.41
C GLU A 197 21.37 -25.91 0.38
N VAL A 198 21.52 -25.45 -0.86
CA VAL A 198 21.94 -26.27 -2.01
C VAL A 198 23.23 -25.77 -2.66
N ASP A 199 23.83 -24.70 -2.12
CA ASP A 199 25.18 -24.26 -2.48
C ASP A 199 26.22 -25.13 -1.74
N PRO A 200 27.01 -25.97 -2.44
CA PRO A 200 27.98 -26.86 -1.82
C PRO A 200 29.01 -26.15 -0.94
N THR A 201 29.30 -24.87 -1.20
CA THR A 201 30.28 -24.08 -0.44
C THR A 201 29.74 -23.59 0.91
N ARG A 202 28.41 -23.59 1.09
CA ARG A 202 27.71 -23.11 2.29
C ARG A 202 27.14 -24.23 3.15
N VAL A 203 27.17 -25.46 2.65
CA VAL A 203 26.67 -26.65 3.31
C VAL A 203 27.68 -27.11 4.36
N LEU A 204 27.22 -27.26 5.60
CA LEU A 204 28.07 -27.73 6.70
C LEU A 204 28.50 -29.19 6.47
N ILE A 205 29.74 -29.50 6.82
CA ILE A 205 30.31 -30.85 6.75
C ILE A 205 29.41 -31.81 7.55
N GLY A 206 29.01 -32.92 6.92
CA GLY A 206 28.10 -33.93 7.52
C GLY A 206 26.61 -33.70 7.26
N THR A 207 26.22 -32.64 6.53
CA THR A 207 24.82 -32.45 6.09
C THR A 207 24.59 -32.96 4.67
N SER A 208 23.45 -33.61 4.43
CA SER A 208 23.11 -34.19 3.12
C SER A 208 22.55 -33.12 2.17
N LEU A 209 23.31 -32.82 1.11
CA LEU A 209 22.91 -31.91 0.03
C LEU A 209 21.60 -32.37 -0.63
N GLU A 210 21.46 -33.68 -0.88
CA GLU A 210 20.25 -34.27 -1.47
C GLU A 210 19.02 -34.09 -0.57
N LYS A 211 19.17 -34.24 0.75
CA LYS A 211 18.08 -33.97 1.70
C LYS A 211 17.68 -32.50 1.66
N ASN A 212 18.64 -31.57 1.60
CA ASN A 212 18.36 -30.14 1.51
C ASN A 212 17.65 -29.78 0.20
N LYS A 213 18.10 -30.36 -0.92
CA LYS A 213 17.47 -30.24 -2.24
C LYS A 213 16.02 -30.73 -2.21
N SER A 214 15.77 -31.91 -1.63
CA SER A 214 14.43 -32.46 -1.46
C SER A 214 13.52 -31.56 -0.62
N ASN A 215 14.03 -31.00 0.50
CA ASN A 215 13.28 -30.04 1.30
C ASN A 215 12.91 -28.77 0.51
N LEU A 216 13.86 -28.23 -0.27
CA LEU A 216 13.65 -27.04 -1.09
C LEU A 216 12.59 -27.28 -2.16
N LEU A 217 12.67 -28.40 -2.89
CA LEU A 217 11.70 -28.79 -3.92
C LEU A 217 10.31 -29.01 -3.33
N MET A 218 10.22 -29.63 -2.15
CA MET A 218 8.95 -29.81 -1.44
C MET A 218 8.28 -28.45 -1.13
N TYR A 219 9.00 -27.49 -0.52
CA TYR A 219 8.43 -26.17 -0.25
C TYR A 219 8.12 -25.38 -1.53
N PHE A 220 8.95 -25.52 -2.57
CA PHE A 220 8.69 -24.90 -3.86
C PHE A 220 7.37 -25.40 -4.45
N GLN A 221 7.17 -26.72 -4.49
CA GLN A 221 5.96 -27.32 -5.03
C GLN A 221 4.70 -26.79 -4.32
N MET A 222 4.75 -26.70 -2.98
CA MET A 222 3.66 -26.14 -2.19
C MET A 222 3.36 -24.67 -2.56
N ILE A 223 4.38 -23.82 -2.69
CA ILE A 223 4.18 -22.41 -3.10
C ILE A 223 3.63 -22.34 -4.53
N TYR A 224 4.23 -23.09 -5.44
CA TYR A 224 3.87 -23.12 -6.85
C TYR A 224 2.42 -23.53 -7.07
N GLU A 225 1.94 -24.59 -6.41
CA GLU A 225 0.54 -25.03 -6.49
C GLU A 225 -0.41 -23.97 -5.92
N ARG A 226 -0.06 -23.37 -4.78
CA ARG A 226 -0.87 -22.31 -4.18
C ARG A 226 -0.99 -21.10 -5.10
N VAL A 227 0.12 -20.66 -5.71
CA VAL A 227 0.11 -19.51 -6.63
C VAL A 227 -0.69 -19.83 -7.89
N THR A 228 -0.37 -20.93 -8.58
CA THR A 228 -0.98 -21.23 -9.89
C THR A 228 -2.47 -21.56 -9.84
N THR A 229 -2.97 -22.07 -8.71
CA THR A 229 -4.41 -22.34 -8.51
C THR A 229 -5.19 -21.16 -7.91
N SER A 230 -4.52 -20.03 -7.63
CA SER A 230 -5.14 -18.92 -6.90
C SER A 230 -5.84 -17.87 -7.77
N SER A 231 -5.80 -17.99 -9.11
CA SER A 231 -6.34 -16.98 -10.04
C SER A 231 -7.80 -16.55 -9.74
N THR A 232 -8.64 -17.47 -9.28
CA THR A 232 -10.05 -17.21 -8.91
C THR A 232 -10.24 -16.39 -7.62
N ASN A 233 -9.17 -16.20 -6.84
CA ASN A 233 -9.17 -15.37 -5.62
C ASN A 233 -8.51 -14.00 -5.86
N CYS A 234 -8.03 -13.73 -7.09
CA CYS A 234 -7.46 -12.44 -7.44
C CYS A 234 -8.58 -11.38 -7.46
N PRO A 235 -8.42 -10.23 -6.78
CA PRO A 235 -9.40 -9.15 -6.78
C PRO A 235 -9.72 -8.66 -8.19
N HIS A 236 -10.99 -8.32 -8.43
CA HIS A 236 -11.48 -7.92 -9.76
C HIS A 236 -10.73 -6.72 -10.33
N ILE A 237 -10.54 -5.67 -9.52
CA ILE A 237 -9.79 -4.47 -9.93
C ILE A 237 -8.37 -4.80 -10.41
N ILE A 238 -7.71 -5.78 -9.78
CA ILE A 238 -6.38 -6.23 -10.21
C ILE A 238 -6.48 -6.96 -11.56
N LYS A 239 -7.47 -7.86 -11.73
CA LYS A 239 -7.68 -8.56 -13.00
C LYS A 239 -7.95 -7.58 -14.16
N GLN A 240 -8.82 -6.59 -13.94
CA GLN A 240 -9.12 -5.53 -14.93
C GLN A 240 -7.87 -4.77 -15.35
N LEU A 241 -7.07 -4.32 -14.40
CA LEU A 241 -5.86 -3.55 -14.71
C LEU A 241 -4.74 -4.39 -15.35
N LEU A 242 -4.67 -5.69 -15.02
CA LEU A 242 -3.76 -6.62 -15.71
C LEU A 242 -4.25 -6.96 -17.12
N PHE A 243 -5.56 -7.03 -17.34
CA PHE A 243 -6.16 -7.16 -18.66
C PHE A 243 -5.85 -5.93 -19.53
N ASP A 244 -6.05 -4.73 -18.99
CA ASP A 244 -5.73 -3.51 -19.71
C ASP A 244 -4.23 -3.42 -20.04
N LEU A 245 -3.34 -3.71 -19.07
CA LEU A 245 -1.90 -3.80 -19.30
C LEU A 245 -1.56 -4.76 -20.45
N ARG A 246 -2.18 -5.95 -20.46
CA ARG A 246 -1.95 -6.96 -21.49
C ARG A 246 -2.41 -6.48 -22.87
N ASN A 247 -3.57 -5.82 -22.95
CA ASN A 247 -4.09 -5.29 -24.20
C ASN A 247 -3.18 -4.20 -24.75
N VAL A 248 -2.82 -3.21 -23.92
CA VAL A 248 -1.92 -2.12 -24.32
C VAL A 248 -0.58 -2.69 -24.81
N VAL A 249 0.02 -3.61 -24.07
CA VAL A 249 1.28 -4.26 -24.48
C VAL A 249 1.13 -5.04 -25.79
N GLY A 250 0.00 -5.73 -26.01
CA GLY A 250 -0.26 -6.48 -27.23
C GLY A 250 -0.47 -5.59 -28.46
N THR A 251 -1.05 -4.41 -28.28
CA THR A 251 -1.25 -3.43 -29.36
C THR A 251 0.06 -2.78 -29.79
N HIS A 252 1.00 -2.57 -28.87
CA HIS A 252 2.24 -1.82 -29.13
C HIS A 252 3.50 -2.69 -29.34
N SER A 253 3.43 -4.00 -29.13
CA SER A 253 4.54 -4.91 -29.38
C SER A 253 4.08 -6.12 -30.20
N SER A 254 4.83 -6.42 -31.26
CA SER A 254 4.61 -7.60 -32.10
C SER A 254 5.28 -8.87 -31.56
N ARG A 255 6.06 -8.77 -30.48
CA ARG A 255 6.81 -9.90 -29.94
C ARG A 255 5.92 -10.93 -29.23
N PRO A 256 6.03 -12.22 -29.59
CA PRO A 256 5.36 -13.29 -28.86
C PRO A 256 5.77 -13.34 -27.39
N GLY A 257 4.79 -13.46 -26.49
CA GLY A 257 5.02 -13.65 -25.05
C GLY A 257 5.30 -12.36 -24.26
N VAL A 258 5.49 -11.20 -24.90
CA VAL A 258 5.76 -9.93 -24.19
C VAL A 258 4.62 -9.51 -23.27
N GLN A 259 3.37 -9.78 -23.65
CA GLN A 259 2.20 -9.60 -22.80
C GLN A 259 2.33 -10.35 -21.46
N ARG A 260 2.69 -11.63 -21.52
CA ARG A 260 2.89 -12.45 -20.30
C ARG A 260 4.13 -11.99 -19.53
N LEU A 261 5.18 -11.55 -20.23
CA LEU A 261 6.37 -10.98 -19.60
C LEU A 261 6.01 -9.74 -18.75
N ALA A 262 5.21 -8.83 -19.29
CA ALA A 262 4.75 -7.63 -18.57
C ALA A 262 3.93 -8.02 -17.33
N VAL A 263 2.94 -8.90 -17.46
CA VAL A 263 2.12 -9.38 -16.33
C VAL A 263 2.98 -10.08 -15.27
N SER A 264 3.89 -10.96 -15.69
CA SER A 264 4.83 -11.67 -14.80
C SER A 264 5.73 -10.71 -14.01
N SER A 265 6.21 -9.65 -14.65
CA SER A 265 7.04 -8.61 -14.04
C SER A 265 6.37 -7.95 -12.83
N PHE A 266 5.04 -7.86 -12.83
CA PHE A 266 4.29 -7.32 -11.69
C PHE A 266 3.83 -8.41 -10.72
N VAL A 267 3.11 -9.41 -11.21
CA VAL A 267 2.43 -10.38 -10.35
C VAL A 267 3.41 -11.36 -9.73
N ILE A 268 4.36 -11.89 -10.50
CA ILE A 268 5.32 -12.85 -9.96
C ILE A 268 6.50 -12.14 -9.32
N MET A 269 7.19 -11.27 -10.06
CA MET A 269 8.45 -10.69 -9.59
C MET A 269 8.24 -9.70 -8.44
N ARG A 270 7.35 -8.71 -8.61
CA ARG A 270 7.16 -7.62 -7.64
C ARG A 270 6.18 -7.94 -6.52
N PHE A 271 5.28 -8.90 -6.73
CA PHE A 271 4.24 -9.22 -5.75
C PHE A 271 4.49 -10.55 -5.05
N PHE A 272 4.30 -11.71 -5.70
CA PHE A 272 4.48 -13.01 -5.03
C PHE A 272 5.92 -13.29 -4.58
N ALA A 273 6.89 -13.15 -5.48
CA ALA A 273 8.29 -13.46 -5.17
C ALA A 273 8.89 -12.48 -4.16
N ALA A 274 8.52 -11.20 -4.24
CA ALA A 274 8.91 -10.19 -3.26
C ALA A 274 8.32 -10.48 -1.87
N ALA A 275 7.05 -10.90 -1.80
CA ALA A 275 6.40 -11.29 -0.55
C ALA A 275 6.97 -12.57 0.07
N ILE A 276 7.40 -13.54 -0.75
CA ILE A 276 8.12 -14.71 -0.27
C ILE A 276 9.47 -14.29 0.31
N LEU A 277 10.21 -13.43 -0.40
CA LEU A 277 11.52 -12.96 0.03
C LEU A 277 11.46 -12.14 1.33
N ASN A 278 10.43 -11.30 1.47
CA ASN A 278 10.24 -10.45 2.65
C ASN A 278 8.79 -10.55 3.20
N PRO A 279 8.43 -11.64 3.90
CA PRO A 279 7.06 -11.85 4.38
C PRO A 279 6.58 -10.81 5.39
N LYS A 280 7.50 -10.14 6.08
CA LYS A 280 7.16 -9.09 7.05
C LYS A 280 6.73 -7.80 6.36
N ALA A 281 7.47 -7.36 5.34
CA ALA A 281 7.14 -6.13 4.61
C ALA A 281 5.78 -6.22 3.88
N PHE A 282 5.36 -7.42 3.50
CA PHE A 282 4.05 -7.70 2.89
C PHE A 282 3.00 -8.17 3.89
N GLU A 283 3.30 -8.12 5.19
CA GLU A 283 2.38 -8.50 6.29
C GLU A 283 1.85 -9.94 6.24
N VAL A 284 2.51 -10.83 5.49
CA VAL A 284 2.25 -12.28 5.52
C VAL A 284 2.65 -12.87 6.89
N ARG A 285 3.67 -12.28 7.51
CA ARG A 285 4.17 -12.58 8.87
C ARG A 285 4.38 -11.29 9.66
N LYS A 286 4.23 -11.37 10.99
CA LYS A 286 4.58 -10.27 11.90
C LYS A 286 6.07 -10.30 12.29
N ASP A 287 6.64 -11.49 12.44
CA ASP A 287 8.02 -11.71 12.89
C ASP A 287 9.01 -11.67 11.72
N GLN A 288 10.25 -11.22 11.99
CA GLN A 288 11.36 -11.36 11.04
C GLN A 288 11.82 -12.83 10.96
N PRO A 289 12.20 -13.33 9.77
CA PRO A 289 12.80 -14.64 9.65
C PRO A 289 14.21 -14.65 10.26
N ASP A 290 14.59 -15.78 10.87
CA ASP A 290 16.00 -16.03 11.20
C ASP A 290 16.82 -16.29 9.92
N LEU A 291 18.15 -16.40 10.06
CA LEU A 291 19.06 -16.61 8.92
C LEU A 291 18.72 -17.86 8.09
N ARG A 292 18.25 -18.94 8.73
CA ARG A 292 17.94 -20.20 8.04
C ARG A 292 16.65 -20.06 7.23
N VAL A 293 15.59 -19.55 7.86
CA VAL A 293 14.30 -19.29 7.20
C VAL A 293 14.47 -18.27 6.09
N SER A 294 15.22 -17.19 6.33
CA SER A 294 15.53 -16.17 5.33
C SER A 294 16.23 -16.76 4.11
N ARG A 295 17.22 -17.65 4.30
CA ARG A 295 17.88 -18.35 3.19
C ARG A 295 16.93 -19.24 2.39
N THR A 296 16.07 -20.00 3.06
CA THR A 296 15.05 -20.84 2.39
C THR A 296 14.09 -19.98 1.56
N LEU A 297 13.57 -18.88 2.12
CA LEU A 297 12.67 -17.96 1.44
C LEU A 297 13.33 -17.29 0.22
N LEU A 298 14.60 -16.90 0.34
CA LEU A 298 15.39 -16.36 -0.77
C LEU A 298 15.48 -17.36 -1.93
N LEU A 299 15.81 -18.62 -1.64
CA LEU A 299 15.89 -19.66 -2.68
C LEU A 299 14.53 -19.88 -3.33
N LEU A 300 13.45 -19.98 -2.55
CA LEU A 300 12.09 -20.15 -3.08
C LEU A 300 11.66 -18.97 -3.97
N SER A 301 11.95 -17.74 -3.56
CA SER A 301 11.72 -16.55 -4.37
C SER A 301 12.47 -16.62 -5.70
N LYS A 302 13.76 -17.00 -5.69
CA LYS A 302 14.55 -17.20 -6.91
C LYS A 302 13.98 -18.28 -7.83
N LEU A 303 13.58 -19.43 -7.28
CA LEU A 303 12.99 -20.52 -8.06
C LEU A 303 11.69 -20.07 -8.75
N LEU A 304 10.81 -19.35 -8.04
CA LEU A 304 9.54 -18.86 -8.60
C LEU A 304 9.78 -17.83 -9.71
N GLN A 305 10.71 -16.90 -9.51
CA GLN A 305 11.11 -15.92 -10.52
C GLN A 305 11.71 -16.61 -11.76
N ARG A 306 12.57 -17.63 -11.56
CA ARG A 306 13.16 -18.41 -12.65
C ARG A 306 12.08 -19.11 -13.48
N LEU A 307 11.16 -19.84 -12.83
CA LEU A 307 10.07 -20.52 -13.50
C LEU A 307 9.23 -19.55 -14.32
N SER A 308 8.84 -18.41 -13.74
CA SER A 308 8.01 -17.45 -14.47
C SER A 308 8.73 -16.86 -15.67
N ASN A 309 10.02 -16.51 -15.54
CA ASN A 309 10.83 -16.06 -16.68
C ASN A 309 10.91 -17.13 -17.78
N CYS A 310 11.10 -18.42 -17.44
CA CYS A 310 11.08 -19.53 -18.40
C CYS A 310 9.71 -19.75 -19.07
N SER A 311 8.61 -19.35 -18.43
CA SER A 311 7.26 -19.50 -18.99
C SER A 311 6.89 -18.41 -20.00
N VAL A 312 7.67 -17.32 -20.07
CA VAL A 312 7.40 -16.14 -20.91
C VAL A 312 8.53 -15.79 -21.86
N SER A 313 9.67 -16.48 -21.79
CA SER A 313 10.83 -16.26 -22.65
C SER A 313 11.49 -17.59 -23.01
N GLU A 314 11.72 -17.79 -24.31
CA GLU A 314 12.35 -19.00 -24.85
C GLU A 314 13.89 -18.96 -24.78
N GLY A 315 14.47 -17.81 -24.44
CA GLY A 315 15.92 -17.60 -24.40
C GLY A 315 16.62 -18.35 -23.24
N PRO A 316 17.87 -18.81 -23.46
CA PRO A 316 18.66 -19.41 -22.39
C PRO A 316 18.94 -18.39 -21.30
N LEU A 317 18.35 -18.61 -20.13
CA LEU A 317 18.56 -17.73 -18.98
C LEU A 317 19.98 -17.93 -18.41
N SER A 318 20.71 -16.83 -18.24
CA SER A 318 22.09 -16.80 -17.73
C SER A 318 22.34 -17.73 -16.52
N SER A 319 23.46 -18.45 -16.57
CA SER A 319 23.93 -19.42 -15.56
C SER A 319 24.82 -18.78 -14.49
N LYS A 320 24.37 -17.67 -13.89
CA LYS A 320 25.14 -16.98 -12.82
C LYS A 320 25.38 -17.84 -11.58
N GLU A 321 24.54 -18.86 -11.35
CA GLU A 321 24.59 -19.73 -10.18
C GLU A 321 24.52 -21.21 -10.61
N PRO A 322 25.61 -21.82 -11.10
CA PRO A 322 25.60 -23.18 -11.66
C PRO A 322 25.12 -24.26 -10.69
N TRP A 323 25.35 -24.06 -9.39
CA TRP A 323 24.90 -24.97 -8.32
C TRP A 323 23.37 -25.06 -8.20
N LEU A 324 22.61 -24.11 -8.76
CA LEU A 324 21.14 -24.18 -8.83
C LEU A 324 20.62 -24.94 -10.06
N ASN A 325 21.45 -25.24 -11.06
CA ASN A 325 20.99 -25.79 -12.33
C ASN A 325 20.17 -27.08 -12.15
N GLY A 326 20.65 -28.03 -11.34
CA GLY A 326 19.94 -29.28 -11.09
C GLY A 326 18.63 -29.12 -10.28
N VAL A 327 18.40 -27.96 -9.67
CA VAL A 327 17.10 -27.60 -9.07
C VAL A 327 16.23 -26.91 -10.11
N PHE A 328 16.80 -25.97 -10.87
CA PHE A 328 16.12 -25.26 -11.94
C PHE A 328 15.53 -26.22 -12.98
N GLU A 329 16.28 -27.21 -13.46
CA GLU A 329 15.78 -28.23 -14.40
C GLU A 329 14.52 -28.94 -13.89
N THR A 330 14.45 -29.21 -12.58
CA THR A 330 13.27 -29.86 -11.97
C THR A 330 12.08 -28.90 -11.91
N VAL A 331 12.30 -27.65 -11.49
CA VAL A 331 11.21 -26.67 -11.29
C VAL A 331 10.76 -25.97 -12.57
N THR A 332 11.55 -26.04 -13.64
CA THR A 332 11.22 -25.49 -14.96
C THR A 332 10.86 -26.58 -15.96
N SER A 333 10.24 -27.67 -15.51
CA SER A 333 9.69 -28.67 -16.43
C SER A 333 8.57 -28.06 -17.30
N GLU A 334 8.28 -28.69 -18.44
CA GLU A 334 7.29 -28.18 -19.38
C GLU A 334 5.88 -28.05 -18.75
N THR A 335 5.52 -29.00 -17.89
CA THR A 335 4.28 -28.93 -17.10
C THR A 335 4.24 -27.70 -16.19
N HIS A 336 5.35 -27.37 -15.52
CA HIS A 336 5.42 -26.19 -14.66
C HIS A 336 5.27 -24.90 -15.45
N LYS A 337 5.94 -24.81 -16.61
CA LYS A 337 5.86 -23.63 -17.48
C LYS A 337 4.45 -23.41 -18.02
N ASN A 338 3.80 -24.47 -18.53
CA ASN A 338 2.47 -24.38 -19.12
C ASN A 338 1.40 -24.00 -18.08
N THR A 339 1.50 -24.53 -16.87
CA THR A 339 0.59 -24.15 -15.78
C THR A 339 0.83 -22.71 -15.33
N MET A 340 2.09 -22.26 -15.23
CA MET A 340 2.42 -20.86 -14.93
C MET A 340 1.89 -19.92 -16.01
N ALA A 341 2.05 -20.26 -17.29
CA ALA A 341 1.50 -19.49 -18.40
C ALA A 341 -0.04 -19.43 -18.32
N SER A 342 -0.69 -20.55 -18.03
CA SER A 342 -2.15 -20.63 -17.83
C SER A 342 -2.61 -19.76 -16.64
N PHE A 343 -1.85 -19.74 -15.55
CA PHE A 343 -2.13 -18.84 -14.43
C PHE A 343 -2.05 -17.37 -14.83
N LEU A 344 -0.98 -16.96 -15.53
CA LEU A 344 -0.81 -15.60 -16.04
C LEU A 344 -1.95 -15.21 -17.00
N ASP A 345 -2.39 -16.14 -17.84
CA ASP A 345 -3.53 -15.95 -18.73
C ASP A 345 -4.84 -15.76 -17.95
N ASN A 346 -5.12 -16.61 -16.97
CA ASN A 346 -6.36 -16.57 -16.19
C ASN A 346 -6.53 -15.28 -15.37
N ILE A 347 -5.45 -14.64 -14.93
CA ILE A 347 -5.51 -13.39 -14.17
C ILE A 347 -5.52 -12.13 -15.04
N SER A 348 -5.33 -12.26 -16.35
CA SER A 348 -5.12 -11.12 -17.25
C SER A 348 -5.89 -11.18 -18.57
N LEU A 349 -6.74 -12.19 -18.80
CA LEU A 349 -7.59 -12.30 -20.00
C LEU A 349 -9.07 -12.01 -19.71
N VAL A 350 -9.45 -11.98 -18.44
CA VAL A 350 -10.82 -11.73 -18.00
C VAL A 350 -10.86 -10.37 -17.34
N GLY A 351 -11.22 -9.35 -18.13
CA GLY A 351 -11.36 -7.96 -17.68
C GLY A 351 -12.76 -7.65 -17.17
N ASP A 352 -13.76 -7.70 -18.06
CA ASP A 352 -15.12 -7.19 -17.79
C ASP A 352 -16.22 -8.29 -17.87
N ASN A 353 -15.87 -9.58 -17.86
CA ASN A 353 -16.88 -10.65 -17.91
C ASN A 353 -17.65 -10.76 -16.59
N ASP A 354 -18.94 -11.11 -16.68
CA ASP A 354 -19.90 -11.49 -15.61
C ASP A 354 -19.46 -12.67 -14.71
N GLU A 355 -18.18 -12.79 -14.32
CA GLU A 355 -17.84 -13.60 -13.16
C GLU A 355 -18.56 -12.97 -11.97
N PRO A 356 -19.42 -13.70 -11.23
CA PRO A 356 -20.07 -13.15 -10.05
C PRO A 356 -18.97 -12.62 -9.13
N GLN A 357 -18.95 -11.30 -8.96
CA GLN A 357 -17.91 -10.56 -8.27
C GLN A 357 -17.71 -11.21 -6.90
N ARG A 358 -16.65 -12.03 -6.75
CA ARG A 358 -16.31 -12.60 -5.46
C ARG A 358 -15.97 -11.44 -4.56
N CYS A 359 -16.80 -11.24 -3.55
CA CYS A 359 -16.77 -10.10 -2.64
C CYS A 359 -15.34 -9.83 -2.16
N THR A 360 -14.78 -8.68 -2.55
CA THR A 360 -13.40 -8.32 -2.19
C THR A 360 -13.33 -8.11 -0.68
N VAL A 361 -12.52 -8.90 0.00
CA VAL A 361 -12.26 -8.73 1.44
C VAL A 361 -11.18 -7.67 1.57
N PHE A 362 -11.46 -6.58 2.28
CA PHE A 362 -10.51 -5.50 2.56
C PHE A 362 -9.76 -5.72 3.87
N LYS A 363 -10.45 -6.32 4.86
CA LYS A 363 -9.85 -6.62 6.17
C LYS A 363 -10.46 -7.88 6.74
N PHE A 364 -9.66 -8.63 7.52
CA PHE A 364 -10.14 -9.76 8.28
C PHE A 364 -9.32 -9.96 9.54
N GLY A 365 -9.86 -10.72 10.47
CA GLY A 365 -9.17 -10.98 11.72
C GLY A 365 -10.01 -11.81 12.68
N ASN A 366 -9.34 -12.33 13.70
CA ASN A 366 -10.02 -13.03 14.77
C ASN A 366 -10.32 -12.03 15.89
N LEU A 367 -11.60 -11.67 16.04
CA LEU A 367 -12.07 -10.79 17.11
C LEU A 367 -12.90 -11.59 18.11
N GLN A 368 -13.03 -11.08 19.34
CA GLN A 368 -13.93 -11.69 20.32
C GLN A 368 -15.26 -10.95 20.30
N GLN A 369 -16.32 -11.61 19.84
CA GLN A 369 -17.66 -11.04 19.89
C GLN A 369 -18.12 -10.94 21.34
N VAL A 370 -18.54 -9.73 21.74
CA VAL A 370 -19.03 -9.40 23.07
C VAL A 370 -20.54 -9.19 23.01
N ASP A 371 -21.29 -9.79 23.93
CA ASP A 371 -22.74 -9.55 24.09
C ASP A 371 -23.01 -9.01 25.49
N ARG A 372 -23.20 -7.68 25.59
CA ARG A 372 -23.49 -6.98 26.85
C ARG A 372 -24.99 -6.94 27.19
N SER A 373 -25.89 -7.38 26.31
CA SER A 373 -27.35 -7.30 26.52
C SER A 373 -27.89 -8.32 27.53
N ARG A 374 -27.11 -9.35 27.88
CA ARG A 374 -27.52 -10.44 28.80
C ARG A 374 -26.86 -10.27 30.17
N LEU A 375 -27.62 -9.83 31.16
CA LEU A 375 -27.16 -9.48 32.51
C LEU A 375 -26.39 -10.60 33.27
N ALA A 376 -25.19 -10.21 33.71
CA ALA A 376 -24.59 -10.36 35.04
C ALA A 376 -24.20 -11.73 35.67
N TRP A 377 -24.66 -12.91 35.23
CA TRP A 377 -24.46 -14.14 36.06
C TRP A 377 -23.48 -15.21 35.56
N LYS A 378 -22.82 -15.09 34.39
CA LYS A 378 -21.80 -16.09 33.95
C LYS A 378 -20.63 -15.49 33.16
N LYS A 379 -19.68 -14.84 33.85
CA LYS A 379 -18.46 -14.22 33.29
C LYS A 379 -17.62 -15.10 32.33
N VAL A 380 -17.84 -16.41 32.28
CA VAL A 380 -17.04 -17.37 31.48
C VAL A 380 -17.62 -17.65 30.08
N LEU A 381 -18.86 -17.23 29.76
CA LEU A 381 -19.53 -17.56 28.48
C LEU A 381 -19.73 -16.41 27.48
N HIS A 382 -19.25 -15.20 27.78
CA HIS A 382 -19.61 -13.99 27.01
C HIS A 382 -18.70 -13.66 25.83
N TYR A 383 -17.58 -14.38 25.67
CA TYR A 383 -16.60 -14.15 24.62
C TYR A 383 -16.66 -15.27 23.60
N LYS A 384 -17.12 -14.95 22.39
CA LYS A 384 -17.11 -15.90 21.27
C LYS A 384 -16.12 -15.43 20.24
N LYS A 385 -15.03 -16.20 20.06
CA LYS A 385 -14.10 -15.94 18.97
C LYS A 385 -14.83 -16.03 17.63
N ARG A 386 -14.63 -15.01 16.80
CA ARG A 386 -15.20 -14.89 15.47
C ARG A 386 -14.11 -14.54 14.47
N TYR A 387 -14.18 -15.18 13.32
CA TYR A 387 -13.51 -14.72 12.12
C TYR A 387 -14.39 -13.62 11.53
N VAL A 388 -13.89 -12.39 11.54
CA VAL A 388 -14.57 -11.19 11.03
C VAL A 388 -13.95 -10.80 9.71
N GLN A 389 -14.77 -10.41 8.73
CA GLN A 389 -14.38 -9.94 7.41
C GLN A 389 -15.11 -8.64 7.09
N LEU A 390 -14.34 -7.64 6.67
CA LEU A 390 -14.85 -6.43 6.05
C LEU A 390 -14.74 -6.60 4.53
N THR A 391 -15.87 -6.49 3.86
CA THR A 391 -15.97 -6.57 2.40
C THR A 391 -16.32 -5.21 1.81
N GLU A 392 -16.59 -5.16 0.51
CA GLU A 392 -17.01 -3.94 -0.19
C GLU A 392 -18.28 -3.31 0.41
N ASN A 393 -19.28 -4.14 0.73
CA ASN A 393 -20.60 -3.66 1.15
C ASN A 393 -21.00 -4.11 2.56
N GLU A 394 -20.27 -5.05 3.16
CA GLU A 394 -20.71 -5.74 4.37
C GLU A 394 -19.59 -5.97 5.37
N LEU A 395 -19.96 -6.02 6.65
CA LEU A 395 -19.15 -6.61 7.70
C LEU A 395 -19.76 -7.95 8.11
N ILE A 396 -19.02 -9.04 7.90
CA ILE A 396 -19.48 -10.41 8.09
C ILE A 396 -18.67 -11.05 9.22
N TRP A 397 -19.30 -11.85 10.09
CA TRP A 397 -18.57 -12.63 11.09
C TRP A 397 -19.10 -14.06 11.23
N GLN A 398 -18.18 -14.99 11.44
CA GLN A 398 -18.46 -16.43 11.50
C GLN A 398 -17.54 -17.17 12.47
N LYS A 399 -17.79 -18.47 12.67
CA LYS A 399 -16.92 -19.31 13.53
C LYS A 399 -15.54 -19.52 12.92
N ASP A 400 -15.49 -19.76 11.61
CA ASP A 400 -14.28 -20.00 10.82
C ASP A 400 -14.60 -19.70 9.34
N VAL A 401 -13.60 -19.53 8.48
CA VAL A 401 -13.68 -19.21 7.04
C VAL A 401 -14.63 -20.14 6.28
N GLN A 402 -14.69 -21.42 6.70
CA GLN A 402 -15.50 -22.46 6.05
C GLN A 402 -16.92 -22.58 6.62
N CYS A 403 -17.24 -21.85 7.69
CA CYS A 403 -18.56 -21.89 8.33
C CYS A 403 -19.49 -20.82 7.74
N PRO A 404 -20.81 -21.06 7.73
CA PRO A 404 -21.77 -20.03 7.32
C PRO A 404 -21.71 -18.80 8.25
N PRO A 405 -22.02 -17.59 7.73
CA PRO A 405 -22.10 -16.35 8.50
C PRO A 405 -22.97 -16.51 9.75
N LYS A 406 -22.46 -15.99 10.87
CA LYS A 406 -23.22 -15.88 12.14
C LYS A 406 -23.92 -14.55 12.28
N GLY A 407 -23.46 -13.53 11.56
CA GLY A 407 -24.14 -12.27 11.39
C GLY A 407 -23.42 -11.42 10.36
N THR A 408 -24.18 -10.46 9.85
CA THR A 408 -23.76 -9.53 8.82
C THR A 408 -24.34 -8.17 9.15
N ILE A 409 -23.59 -7.10 8.89
CA ILE A 409 -24.07 -5.72 8.90
C ILE A 409 -23.75 -5.12 7.53
N LEU A 410 -24.78 -4.63 6.83
CA LEU A 410 -24.59 -3.82 5.63
C LEU A 410 -23.96 -2.49 6.03
N LEU A 411 -22.87 -2.11 5.35
CA LEU A 411 -22.14 -0.88 5.65
C LEU A 411 -22.98 0.36 5.40
N ALA A 412 -23.85 0.35 4.38
CA ALA A 412 -24.84 1.40 4.13
C ALA A 412 -25.72 1.71 5.35
N ASN A 413 -25.96 0.72 6.21
CA ASN A 413 -26.84 0.84 7.36
C ASN A 413 -26.09 1.16 8.65
N VAL A 414 -24.77 1.36 8.62
CA VAL A 414 -23.95 1.66 9.82
C VAL A 414 -24.09 3.15 10.16
N ARG A 415 -24.58 3.46 11.35
CA ARG A 415 -24.72 4.83 11.85
C ARG A 415 -23.45 5.34 12.52
N SER A 416 -22.82 4.52 13.36
CA SER A 416 -21.61 4.91 14.09
C SER A 416 -20.72 3.71 14.39
N VAL A 417 -19.40 3.95 14.40
CA VAL A 417 -18.39 3.00 14.87
C VAL A 417 -17.56 3.69 15.94
N THR A 418 -17.35 3.04 17.08
CA THR A 418 -16.58 3.61 18.20
C THR A 418 -15.66 2.55 18.81
N VAL A 419 -14.54 2.98 19.39
CA VAL A 419 -13.62 2.11 20.13
C VAL A 419 -13.49 2.62 21.56
N ASP A 420 -13.69 1.75 22.54
CA ASP A 420 -13.53 2.08 23.96
C ASP A 420 -12.10 1.79 24.49
N ASN A 421 -11.82 2.23 25.72
CA ASN A 421 -10.53 2.01 26.39
C ASN A 421 -10.17 0.54 26.64
N LYS A 422 -11.10 -0.39 26.38
CA LYS A 422 -10.89 -1.84 26.46
C LYS A 422 -10.75 -2.47 25.08
N ASN A 423 -10.49 -1.66 24.05
CA ASN A 423 -10.31 -2.10 22.66
C ASN A 423 -11.57 -2.75 22.07
N ILE A 424 -12.75 -2.39 22.57
CA ILE A 424 -14.03 -2.91 22.08
C ILE A 424 -14.55 -1.98 20.99
N ILE A 425 -14.62 -2.52 19.78
CA ILE A 425 -15.21 -1.89 18.61
C ILE A 425 -16.72 -2.09 18.69
N THR A 426 -17.48 -1.00 18.80
CA THR A 426 -18.94 -1.02 18.81
C THR A 426 -19.46 -0.46 17.50
N ILE A 427 -20.25 -1.26 16.78
CA ILE A 427 -20.79 -0.96 15.47
C ILE A 427 -22.31 -0.91 15.61
N VAL A 428 -22.87 0.27 15.43
CA VAL A 428 -24.32 0.50 15.53
C VAL A 428 -24.88 0.66 14.14
N SER A 429 -25.82 -0.20 13.78
CA SER A 429 -26.61 -0.14 12.56
C SER A 429 -28.04 0.27 12.90
N GLU A 430 -28.85 0.61 11.89
CA GLU A 430 -30.26 0.98 12.06
C GLU A 430 -31.08 -0.09 12.79
N SER A 431 -30.79 -1.37 12.53
CA SER A 431 -31.56 -2.51 13.02
C SER A 431 -30.82 -3.38 14.03
N SER A 432 -29.51 -3.18 14.23
CA SER A 432 -28.70 -4.06 15.07
C SER A 432 -27.44 -3.37 15.61
N GLN A 433 -26.84 -3.99 16.63
CA GLN A 433 -25.55 -3.59 17.18
C GLN A 433 -24.65 -4.81 17.28
N ALA A 434 -23.39 -4.66 16.87
CA ALA A 434 -22.35 -5.66 17.08
C ALA A 434 -21.17 -5.08 17.87
N GLN A 435 -20.59 -5.89 18.76
CA GLN A 435 -19.43 -5.51 19.56
C GLN A 435 -18.33 -6.56 19.44
N PHE A 436 -17.11 -6.09 19.22
CA PHE A 436 -15.94 -6.94 19.04
C PHE A 436 -14.76 -6.41 19.85
N GLU A 437 -14.21 -7.21 20.74
CA GLU A 437 -12.95 -6.93 21.42
C GLU A 437 -11.78 -7.35 20.52
N ALA A 438 -10.90 -6.39 20.24
CA ALA A 438 -9.65 -6.62 19.53
C ALA A 438 -8.50 -6.97 20.49
N PRO A 439 -7.46 -7.69 20.03
CA PRO A 439 -6.32 -8.07 20.87
C PRO A 439 -5.52 -6.91 21.47
N GLY A 440 -5.65 -5.69 20.92
CA GLY A 440 -4.97 -4.49 21.41
C GLY A 440 -5.49 -3.23 20.75
N GLY A 441 -5.16 -2.06 21.32
CA GLY A 441 -5.69 -0.77 20.86
C GLY A 441 -5.30 -0.39 19.45
N VAL A 442 -4.08 -0.77 19.01
CA VAL A 442 -3.64 -0.58 17.63
C VAL A 442 -4.55 -1.34 16.67
N GLU A 443 -4.86 -2.60 16.96
CA GLU A 443 -5.74 -3.42 16.12
C GLU A 443 -7.19 -2.93 16.16
N ALA A 444 -7.67 -2.47 17.32
CA ALA A 444 -9.00 -1.86 17.44
C ALA A 444 -9.15 -0.60 16.57
N ASN A 445 -8.18 0.31 16.63
CA ASN A 445 -8.19 1.53 15.83
C ASN A 445 -8.02 1.24 14.34
N ASP A 446 -7.21 0.25 13.98
CA ASP A 446 -7.07 -0.20 12.59
C ASP A 446 -8.37 -0.80 12.04
N TRP A 447 -9.15 -1.52 12.85
CA TRP A 447 -10.51 -1.95 12.48
C TRP A 447 -11.50 -0.80 12.36
N LEU A 448 -11.51 0.13 13.32
CA LEU A 448 -12.34 1.34 13.27
C LEU A 448 -12.12 2.09 11.95
N ASN A 449 -10.87 2.44 11.67
CA ASN A 449 -10.48 3.18 10.47
C ASN A 449 -10.88 2.43 9.20
N ALA A 450 -10.69 1.10 9.15
CA ALA A 450 -11.06 0.31 7.99
C ALA A 450 -12.59 0.29 7.76
N ILE A 451 -13.38 0.10 8.81
CA ILE A 451 -14.84 0.06 8.72
C ILE A 451 -15.38 1.43 8.32
N GLU A 452 -14.91 2.51 8.95
CA GLU A 452 -15.36 3.87 8.61
C GLU A 452 -14.99 4.25 7.18
N ARG A 453 -13.77 3.93 6.74
CA ARG A 453 -13.35 4.11 5.34
C ARG A 453 -14.32 3.42 4.38
N GLN A 454 -14.65 2.16 4.63
CA GLN A 454 -15.52 1.41 3.73
C GLN A 454 -16.99 1.83 3.83
N ARG A 455 -17.48 2.20 5.01
CA ARG A 455 -18.81 2.77 5.19
C ARG A 455 -18.98 4.04 4.38
N ASN A 456 -18.04 4.98 4.50
CA ASN A 456 -18.14 6.26 3.79
C ASN A 456 -18.14 6.04 2.27
N ARG A 457 -17.38 5.06 1.76
CA ARG A 457 -17.44 4.66 0.34
C ARG A 457 -18.83 4.20 -0.10
N VAL A 458 -19.50 3.38 0.71
CA VAL A 458 -20.81 2.80 0.38
C VAL A 458 -21.94 3.83 0.48
N VAL A 459 -21.92 4.67 1.51
CA VAL A 459 -23.00 5.65 1.77
C VAL A 459 -23.05 6.74 0.71
N HIS A 460 -21.88 7.16 0.21
CA HIS A 460 -21.84 8.32 -0.68
C HIS A 460 -21.96 7.97 -2.16
N GLY A 461 -21.66 6.72 -2.58
CA GLY A 461 -21.86 6.28 -3.96
C GLY A 461 -21.11 7.12 -5.00
N PHE A 462 -20.95 6.61 -6.20
CA PHE A 462 -20.31 7.32 -7.32
C PHE A 462 -21.20 8.46 -7.87
N GLU A 463 -21.73 9.36 -7.04
CA GLU A 463 -22.48 10.50 -7.56
C GLU A 463 -21.54 11.46 -8.29
N GLU A 464 -21.97 11.90 -9.48
CA GLU A 464 -21.19 12.68 -10.46
C GLU A 464 -20.78 14.08 -9.97
N ASP A 465 -21.23 14.52 -8.78
CA ASP A 465 -20.73 15.71 -8.10
C ASP A 465 -19.44 15.38 -7.32
N ALA A 466 -18.40 15.08 -8.11
CA ALA A 466 -17.08 14.60 -7.69
C ALA A 466 -16.24 15.58 -6.82
N GLY A 467 -16.87 16.60 -6.23
CA GLY A 467 -16.19 17.69 -5.53
C GLY A 467 -16.27 17.68 -4.00
N GLU A 468 -17.29 17.06 -3.40
CA GLU A 468 -17.55 17.32 -1.97
C GLU A 468 -17.36 16.15 -1.01
N LEU A 469 -17.34 14.90 -1.46
CA LEU A 469 -17.47 13.76 -0.54
C LEU A 469 -16.68 12.51 -0.95
N PHE A 470 -15.34 12.55 -0.96
CA PHE A 470 -14.57 11.31 -1.05
C PHE A 470 -13.25 11.27 -0.24
N PHE A 471 -13.04 10.08 0.34
CA PHE A 471 -11.92 9.55 1.13
C PHE A 471 -11.65 10.18 2.51
N PHE A 472 -11.56 9.32 3.52
CA PHE A 472 -10.77 9.62 4.72
C PHE A 472 -9.36 9.97 4.20
N ASP A 473 -8.97 11.25 4.27
CA ASP A 473 -7.66 11.79 3.90
C ASP A 473 -7.45 12.14 2.39
N ALA A 474 -8.49 12.32 1.55
CA ALA A 474 -8.28 12.77 0.15
C ALA A 474 -7.60 14.13 0.07
N GLU A 475 -8.06 15.10 0.86
CA GLU A 475 -7.44 16.41 0.92
C GLU A 475 -5.96 16.28 1.25
N ARG A 476 -5.57 15.36 2.16
CA ARG A 476 -4.16 15.08 2.44
C ARG A 476 -3.43 14.50 1.24
N HIS A 477 -4.04 13.64 0.47
CA HIS A 477 -3.41 13.06 -0.71
C HIS A 477 -3.22 14.10 -1.81
N VAL A 478 -4.20 14.97 -2.03
CA VAL A 478 -4.07 16.09 -2.98
C VAL A 478 -3.06 17.11 -2.46
N ASP A 479 -3.08 17.44 -1.18
CA ASP A 479 -2.11 18.32 -0.50
C ASP A 479 -0.68 17.79 -0.62
N LYS A 480 -0.45 16.48 -0.47
CA LYS A 480 0.88 15.87 -0.72
C LYS A 480 1.35 16.07 -2.16
N ILE A 481 0.44 15.97 -3.14
CA ILE A 481 0.76 16.20 -4.55
C ILE A 481 1.00 17.70 -4.79
N HIS A 482 0.18 18.58 -4.22
CA HIS A 482 0.37 20.03 -4.25
C HIS A 482 1.75 20.43 -3.69
N ASN A 483 2.10 19.96 -2.49
CA ASN A 483 3.40 20.23 -1.87
C ASN A 483 4.58 19.78 -2.75
N LEU A 484 4.43 18.64 -3.44
CA LEU A 484 5.40 18.22 -4.44
C LEU A 484 5.47 19.19 -5.62
N LEU A 485 4.34 19.53 -6.22
CA LEU A 485 4.28 20.42 -7.37
C LEU A 485 4.84 21.81 -7.03
N TYR A 486 4.49 22.34 -5.86
CA TYR A 486 4.98 23.62 -5.37
C TYR A 486 6.49 23.59 -5.15
N LYS A 487 7.03 22.52 -4.55
CA LYS A 487 8.49 22.31 -4.42
C LYS A 487 9.23 22.37 -5.77
N TYR A 488 8.60 21.93 -6.86
CA TYR A 488 9.18 21.92 -8.20
C TYR A 488 8.60 23.01 -9.13
N ARG A 489 7.92 24.01 -8.58
CA ARG A 489 7.25 25.07 -9.34
C ARG A 489 8.21 25.80 -10.29
N ASP A 490 9.37 26.21 -9.79
CA ASP A 490 10.34 26.97 -10.59
C ASP A 490 10.92 26.13 -11.73
N THR A 491 11.09 24.82 -11.51
CA THR A 491 11.49 23.88 -12.57
C THR A 491 10.42 23.81 -13.66
N MET A 492 9.14 23.77 -13.31
CA MET A 492 8.05 23.78 -14.29
C MET A 492 7.96 25.11 -15.05
N ILE A 493 8.25 26.24 -14.40
CA ILE A 493 8.33 27.56 -15.05
C ILE A 493 9.49 27.59 -16.05
N GLU A 494 10.66 27.08 -15.67
CA GLU A 494 11.81 26.97 -16.57
C GLU A 494 11.47 26.15 -17.81
N TRP A 495 10.86 24.98 -17.64
CA TRP A 495 10.41 24.13 -18.75
C TRP A 495 9.41 24.83 -19.66
N LYS A 496 8.41 25.50 -19.09
CA LYS A 496 7.43 26.30 -19.84
C LYS A 496 8.14 27.36 -20.70
N ASN A 497 9.05 28.11 -20.09
CA ASN A 497 9.77 29.19 -20.77
C ASN A 497 10.66 28.65 -21.89
N GLN A 498 11.36 27.53 -21.68
CA GLN A 498 12.17 26.86 -22.70
C GLN A 498 11.32 26.40 -23.90
N LEU A 499 10.15 25.82 -23.64
CA LEU A 499 9.23 25.42 -24.69
C LEU A 499 8.73 26.66 -25.48
N GLN A 500 8.43 27.77 -24.80
CA GLN A 500 7.96 29.00 -25.45
C GLN A 500 9.05 29.73 -26.25
N SER A 501 10.31 29.67 -25.82
CA SER A 501 11.39 30.47 -26.41
C SER A 501 11.94 29.94 -27.74
N ASN A 502 11.49 28.76 -28.21
CA ASN A 502 12.02 28.07 -29.41
C ASN A 502 13.56 27.94 -29.42
N VAL A 503 14.19 27.95 -28.24
CA VAL A 503 15.64 27.75 -28.11
C VAL A 503 15.91 26.24 -28.16
N ASP A 504 16.99 25.85 -28.84
CA ASP A 504 17.39 24.44 -28.90
C ASP A 504 17.60 23.88 -27.49
N LEU A 505 16.86 22.82 -27.18
CA LEU A 505 17.01 22.10 -25.93
C LEU A 505 18.36 21.38 -25.92
N ASP A 506 19.11 21.45 -24.82
CA ASP A 506 20.30 20.63 -24.66
C ASP A 506 19.92 19.15 -24.63
N GLU A 507 20.27 18.43 -25.69
CA GLU A 507 19.95 17.01 -25.85
C GLU A 507 20.40 16.14 -24.68
N LYS A 508 21.48 16.53 -23.98
CA LYS A 508 22.07 15.75 -22.88
C LYS A 508 21.41 15.99 -21.54
N THR A 509 20.88 17.19 -21.30
CA THR A 509 20.38 17.58 -19.97
C THR A 509 18.88 17.79 -19.93
N ALA A 510 18.25 18.11 -21.06
CA ALA A 510 16.81 18.30 -21.13
C ALA A 510 16.07 16.97 -20.86
N PRO A 511 14.99 17.00 -20.05
CA PRO A 511 14.12 15.85 -19.86
C PRO A 511 13.58 15.33 -21.20
N GLU A 512 13.46 14.01 -21.34
CA GLU A 512 12.81 13.40 -22.52
C GLU A 512 11.38 13.90 -22.74
N LEU A 513 10.72 14.36 -21.66
CA LEU A 513 9.42 15.02 -21.73
C LEU A 513 9.43 16.25 -22.65
N LEU A 514 10.46 17.10 -22.55
CA LEU A 514 10.57 18.32 -23.36
C LEU A 514 11.03 18.00 -24.78
N LYS A 515 11.94 17.03 -24.92
CA LYS A 515 12.48 16.61 -26.21
C LYS A 515 11.45 15.89 -27.08
N ALA A 516 10.49 15.20 -26.44
CA ALA A 516 9.45 14.42 -27.11
C ALA A 516 10.02 13.49 -28.20
N SER A 517 11.19 12.88 -27.93
CA SER A 517 11.94 12.06 -28.90
C SER A 517 11.16 10.84 -29.39
N TYR A 518 10.29 10.32 -28.53
CA TYR A 518 9.38 9.20 -28.77
C TYR A 518 8.06 9.60 -29.47
N VAL A 519 7.86 10.89 -29.76
CA VAL A 519 6.70 11.41 -30.49
C VAL A 519 7.09 11.62 -31.96
N ALA A 520 6.18 11.23 -32.87
CA ALA A 520 6.35 11.44 -34.30
C ALA A 520 6.57 12.92 -34.61
N GLU A 521 7.48 13.23 -35.53
CA GLU A 521 7.91 14.61 -35.82
C GLU A 521 6.74 15.54 -36.16
N GLU A 522 5.74 15.02 -36.89
CA GLU A 522 4.50 15.72 -37.26
C GLU A 522 3.60 16.07 -36.08
N GLU A 523 3.67 15.31 -34.98
CA GLU A 523 2.87 15.52 -33.77
C GLU A 523 3.59 16.34 -32.69
N ARG A 524 4.89 16.62 -32.85
CA ARG A 524 5.70 17.31 -31.82
C ARG A 524 5.22 18.72 -31.51
N GLN A 525 4.72 19.44 -32.51
CA GLN A 525 4.18 20.79 -32.31
C GLN A 525 2.90 20.75 -31.45
N PHE A 526 2.00 19.82 -31.76
CA PHE A 526 0.79 19.60 -30.96
C PHE A 526 1.12 19.13 -29.54
N HIS A 527 2.06 18.18 -29.39
CA HIS A 527 2.58 17.76 -28.10
C HIS A 527 3.09 18.94 -27.28
N LYS A 528 3.90 19.80 -27.90
CA LYS A 528 4.48 20.99 -27.27
C LYS A 528 3.41 21.96 -26.77
N GLU A 529 2.41 22.27 -27.60
CA GLU A 529 1.30 23.15 -27.22
C GLU A 529 0.49 22.58 -26.06
N SER A 530 0.15 21.29 -26.12
CA SER A 530 -0.53 20.55 -25.06
C SER A 530 0.27 20.57 -23.75
N LEU A 531 1.59 20.33 -23.81
CA LEU A 531 2.46 20.34 -22.63
C LEU A 531 2.59 21.74 -22.01
N ILE A 532 2.68 22.80 -22.83
CA ILE A 532 2.67 24.19 -22.35
C ILE A 532 1.36 24.47 -21.60
N ALA A 533 0.21 24.06 -22.15
CA ALA A 533 -1.09 24.27 -21.52
C ALA A 533 -1.20 23.55 -20.16
N THR A 534 -0.72 22.31 -20.07
CA THR A 534 -0.64 21.55 -18.81
C THR A 534 0.26 22.26 -17.81
N LEU A 535 1.46 22.69 -18.21
CA LEU A 535 2.40 23.37 -17.31
C LEU A 535 1.81 24.68 -16.78
N CYS A 536 1.23 25.51 -17.64
CA CYS A 536 0.57 26.76 -17.23
C CYS A 536 -0.53 26.49 -16.19
N THR A 537 -1.48 25.61 -16.52
CA THR A 537 -2.61 25.29 -15.64
C THR A 537 -2.15 24.72 -14.32
N THR A 538 -1.13 23.84 -14.34
CA THR A 538 -0.56 23.24 -13.13
C THR A 538 0.07 24.30 -12.22
N ILE A 539 0.85 25.22 -12.79
CA ILE A 539 1.50 26.30 -12.03
C ILE A 539 0.44 27.22 -11.42
N ASP A 540 -0.53 27.66 -12.21
CA ASP A 540 -1.58 28.58 -11.76
C ASP A 540 -2.42 27.97 -10.61
N VAL A 541 -2.82 26.70 -10.75
CA VAL A 541 -3.55 25.97 -9.71
C VAL A 541 -2.69 25.78 -8.45
N THR A 542 -1.42 25.43 -8.61
CA THR A 542 -0.51 25.20 -7.48
C THR A 542 -0.30 26.50 -6.69
N ASP A 543 -0.18 27.63 -7.39
CA ASP A 543 -0.05 28.96 -6.77
C ASP A 543 -1.31 29.40 -6.05
N ALA A 544 -2.48 29.17 -6.65
CA ALA A 544 -3.75 29.50 -6.02
C ALA A 544 -3.94 28.73 -4.70
N ILE A 545 -3.59 27.44 -4.67
CA ILE A 545 -3.65 26.62 -3.45
C ILE A 545 -2.63 27.13 -2.41
N GLN A 546 -1.40 27.47 -2.83
CA GLN A 546 -0.39 28.00 -1.92
C GLN A 546 -0.82 29.34 -1.31
N LEU A 547 -1.38 30.24 -2.10
CA LEU A 547 -1.92 31.51 -1.62
C LEU A 547 -3.02 31.29 -0.57
N ALA A 548 -3.90 30.32 -0.77
CA ALA A 548 -4.93 29.96 0.20
C ALA A 548 -4.33 29.44 1.52
N HIS A 549 -3.23 28.67 1.48
CA HIS A 549 -2.51 28.28 2.70
C HIS A 549 -1.92 29.49 3.42
N GLU A 550 -1.28 30.42 2.69
CA GLU A 550 -0.70 31.63 3.27
C GLU A 550 -1.76 32.56 3.88
N GLU A 551 -2.94 32.67 3.26
CA GLU A 551 -4.09 33.42 3.79
C GLU A 551 -4.60 32.77 5.09
N TYR A 552 -4.78 31.45 5.09
CA TYR A 552 -5.18 30.72 6.29
C TYR A 552 -4.18 30.86 7.45
N GLU A 553 -2.88 30.85 7.16
CA GLU A 553 -1.84 31.09 8.18
C GLU A 553 -1.90 32.51 8.74
N LYS A 554 -2.10 33.52 7.88
CA LYS A 554 -2.24 34.93 8.30
C LYS A 554 -3.47 35.14 9.19
N GLU A 555 -4.62 34.59 8.82
CA GLU A 555 -5.86 34.70 9.59
C GLU A 555 -5.72 34.09 10.99
N ASN A 556 -5.10 32.91 11.09
CA ASN A 556 -4.88 32.26 12.38
C ASN A 556 -3.86 32.99 13.26
N GLN A 557 -2.81 33.56 12.68
CA GLN A 557 -1.86 34.40 13.43
C GLN A 557 -2.52 35.66 14.00
N VAL A 558 -3.43 36.29 13.25
CA VAL A 558 -4.19 37.46 13.70
C VAL A 558 -5.20 37.09 14.79
N SER A 559 -5.85 35.93 14.69
CA SER A 559 -6.77 35.44 15.75
C SER A 559 -6.05 35.24 17.08
N ILE A 560 -4.85 34.63 17.06
CA ILE A 560 -4.03 34.41 18.26
C ILE A 560 -3.57 35.75 18.85
N ALA A 561 -3.21 36.73 18.02
CA ALA A 561 -2.80 38.05 18.47
C ALA A 561 -3.95 38.90 19.08
N ASN A 562 -5.21 38.58 18.76
CA ASN A 562 -6.38 39.26 19.31
C ASN A 562 -6.94 38.59 20.58
N GLU A 563 -6.52 37.35 20.89
CA GLU A 563 -6.90 36.62 22.11
C GLU A 563 -5.85 36.76 23.25
N LEU A 564 -4.68 37.32 22.95
CA LEU A 564 -3.64 37.75 23.90
C LEU A 564 -3.82 39.24 24.26
#